data_AF-A0A5D9C418-F1
#
_entry.id   AF-A0A5D9C418-F1
#
_cell.length_a   1.000
_cell.length_b   1.000
_cell.length_c   1.000
_cell.angle_alpha   90.00
_cell.angle_beta   90.00
_cell.angle_gamma   90.00
#
_symmetry.space_group_name_H-M   'P 1'
#
loop_
_entity.id
_entity.type
_entity.pdbx_description
1 polymer ?
#
loop_
_entity_poly.entity_id
_entity_poly.type
_entity_poly.pdbx_seq_one_letter_code
_entity_poly.pdbx_strand_id
1 'polypeptide(L)'
;MLTNRDTITNKSMLISHGQFDIRDLDSQSLLGSLPAPRRDSDLGERDALRRFTRRALKLHAEFSREFPRPVFGNANWVILLACLDALLNGRMQCVKQIRAMLDESSTAVLRRIEALEKRGMIGRRRDPDDGRRTHVLLTVSGYQTMAQHLPRLFSEPTADPDPARH
;
A
#
# COMPACT_ATOMS: atom_id res chain seq x y z
N MET A 1 -15.60 36.81 25.83
CA MET A 1 -14.55 35.80 26.06
C MET A 1 -15.01 34.48 25.47
N LEU A 2 -14.11 33.84 24.74
CA LEU A 2 -14.35 32.70 23.86
C LEU A 2 -14.68 31.39 24.61
N THR A 3 -15.59 30.64 23.99
CA THR A 3 -15.62 29.17 23.79
C THR A 3 -15.53 28.22 24.99
N ASN A 4 -16.42 27.22 25.02
CA ASN A 4 -16.09 25.84 24.63
C ASN A 4 -16.93 24.82 25.43
N ARG A 5 -17.83 24.11 24.73
CA ARG A 5 -18.15 22.67 24.91
C ARG A 5 -19.28 22.31 23.95
N ASP A 6 -18.92 22.25 22.68
CA ASP A 6 -19.79 21.67 21.67
C ASP A 6 -19.81 20.15 21.80
N THR A 7 -21.04 19.67 21.92
CA THR A 7 -21.53 18.31 21.90
C THR A 7 -21.15 17.64 20.57
N ILE A 8 -20.18 16.73 20.57
CA ILE A 8 -19.92 15.87 19.39
C ILE A 8 -20.91 14.71 19.43
N THR A 9 -22.06 14.95 18.80
CA THR A 9 -23.03 13.93 18.39
C THR A 9 -22.37 13.00 17.38
N ASN A 10 -22.10 11.76 17.80
CA ASN A 10 -21.75 10.64 16.91
C ASN A 10 -22.93 10.37 15.98
N LYS A 11 -22.84 10.83 14.73
CA LYS A 11 -23.77 10.47 13.66
C LYS A 11 -23.10 9.47 12.73
N SER A 12 -23.58 8.22 12.85
CA SER A 12 -23.49 7.09 11.93
C SER A 12 -22.84 7.37 10.56
N MET A 13 -21.66 6.78 10.35
CA MET A 13 -21.16 6.50 9.00
C MET A 13 -21.82 5.22 8.47
N LEU A 14 -22.95 5.41 7.80
CA LEU A 14 -23.40 4.50 6.74
C LEU A 14 -22.40 4.64 5.59
N ILE A 15 -21.51 3.66 5.43
CA ILE A 15 -20.70 3.55 4.21
C ILE A 15 -21.64 3.04 3.12
N SER A 16 -22.34 3.99 2.49
CA SER A 16 -23.04 3.77 1.24
C SER A 16 -22.02 3.34 0.18
N HIS A 17 -22.39 2.34 -0.62
CA HIS A 17 -21.61 1.81 -1.73
C HIS A 17 -21.49 2.85 -2.86
N GLY A 18 -20.73 3.91 -2.59
CA GLY A 18 -20.54 5.06 -3.47
C GLY A 18 -19.23 4.96 -4.24
N GLN A 19 -19.35 4.62 -5.51
CA GLN A 19 -18.53 5.07 -6.64
C GLN A 19 -17.39 6.02 -6.26
N PHE A 20 -16.19 5.48 -6.03
CA PHE A 20 -14.98 6.27 -5.88
C PHE A 20 -14.71 6.98 -7.22
N ASP A 21 -14.76 8.30 -7.24
CA ASP A 21 -14.45 9.08 -8.44
C ASP A 21 -12.92 9.08 -8.64
N ILE A 22 -12.48 8.28 -9.62
CA ILE A 22 -11.08 8.06 -10.01
C ILE A 22 -10.42 9.36 -10.49
N ARG A 23 -11.19 10.43 -10.74
CA ARG A 23 -10.72 11.72 -11.26
C ARG A 23 -10.00 12.60 -10.23
N ASP A 24 -10.13 12.31 -8.93
CA ASP A 24 -9.44 13.05 -7.85
C ASP A 24 -8.06 12.49 -7.47
N LEU A 25 -7.61 11.40 -8.13
CA LEU A 25 -6.25 10.87 -8.00
C LEU A 25 -5.27 11.69 -8.87
N ASP A 26 -5.20 12.99 -8.64
CA ASP A 26 -4.03 13.73 -9.11
C ASP A 26 -2.81 13.13 -8.38
N SER A 27 -1.86 12.66 -9.17
CA SER A 27 -0.62 12.07 -8.70
C SER A 27 0.24 13.06 -7.90
N GLN A 28 0.17 14.36 -8.21
CA GLN A 28 0.75 15.40 -7.37
C GLN A 28 -0.07 15.61 -6.10
N SER A 29 -1.39 15.50 -6.18
CA SER A 29 -2.28 15.58 -5.02
C SER A 29 -2.24 14.35 -4.11
N LEU A 30 -1.91 13.13 -4.59
CA LEU A 30 -1.68 11.95 -3.73
C LEU A 30 -0.27 11.95 -3.15
N LEU A 31 0.75 12.33 -3.93
CA LEU A 31 2.10 12.57 -3.39
C LEU A 31 2.11 13.78 -2.43
N GLY A 32 1.20 14.74 -2.61
CA GLY A 32 1.00 15.92 -1.76
C GLY A 32 -0.01 15.74 -0.62
N SER A 33 -0.97 14.83 -0.73
CA SER A 33 -1.94 14.45 0.32
C SER A 33 -1.49 13.24 1.13
N LEU A 34 -0.42 12.56 0.72
CA LEU A 34 0.42 11.88 1.70
C LEU A 34 0.82 12.96 2.71
N PRO A 35 0.45 12.83 4.00
CA PRO A 35 0.76 13.86 4.98
C PRO A 35 2.25 14.14 4.89
N ALA A 36 2.63 15.33 4.41
CA ALA A 36 4.02 15.75 4.38
C ALA A 36 4.60 15.47 5.77
N PRO A 37 5.80 14.84 5.88
CA PRO A 37 6.33 14.43 7.16
C PRO A 37 6.37 15.66 8.06
N ARG A 38 5.48 15.71 9.06
CA ARG A 38 5.27 16.91 9.88
C ARG A 38 6.36 17.01 10.96
N ARG A 39 7.18 15.97 11.12
CA ARG A 39 8.22 15.76 12.14
C ARG A 39 9.33 14.85 11.61
N ASP A 40 10.54 14.94 12.18
CA ASP A 40 11.67 14.04 11.88
C ASP A 40 11.34 12.55 12.13
N SER A 41 10.40 12.28 13.05
CA SER A 41 9.84 10.95 13.28
C SER A 41 9.18 10.36 12.03
N ASP A 42 8.47 11.17 11.25
CA ASP A 42 7.72 10.73 10.06
C ASP A 42 8.68 10.35 8.92
N LEU A 43 9.83 11.04 8.82
CA LEU A 43 10.91 10.67 7.90
C LEU A 43 11.53 9.33 8.31
N GLY A 44 11.81 9.14 9.61
CA GLY A 44 12.30 7.89 10.16
C GLY A 44 11.36 6.71 9.92
N GLU A 45 10.05 6.92 10.11
CA GLU A 45 9.01 5.92 9.85
C GLU A 45 8.91 5.55 8.37
N ARG A 46 8.96 6.54 7.46
CA ARG A 46 8.97 6.31 6.01
C ARG A 46 10.20 5.52 5.56
N ASP A 47 11.36 5.82 6.13
CA ASP A 47 12.59 5.09 5.82
C ASP A 47 12.57 3.67 6.37
N ALA A 48 12.01 3.45 7.56
CA ALA A 48 11.76 2.12 8.09
C ALA A 48 10.81 1.33 7.18
N LEU A 49 9.68 1.94 6.77
CA LEU A 49 8.72 1.31 5.87
C LEU A 49 9.35 0.97 4.51
N ARG A 50 10.22 1.84 3.98
CA ARG A 50 10.98 1.57 2.76
C ARG A 50 11.90 0.36 2.91
N ARG A 51 12.65 0.28 4.03
CA ARG A 51 13.52 -0.87 4.32
C ARG A 51 12.73 -2.17 4.41
N PHE A 52 11.61 -2.17 5.13
CA PHE A 52 10.73 -3.34 5.25
C PHE A 52 10.13 -3.75 3.90
N THR A 53 9.69 -2.80 3.08
CA THR A 53 9.12 -3.06 1.75
C THR A 53 10.14 -3.74 0.84
N ARG A 54 11.37 -3.21 0.80
CA ARG A 54 12.44 -3.80 -0.01
C ARG A 54 12.86 -5.18 0.52
N ARG A 55 12.90 -5.36 1.85
CA ARG A 55 13.20 -6.67 2.45
C ARG A 55 12.14 -7.71 2.07
N ALA A 56 10.87 -7.34 2.14
CA ALA A 56 9.74 -8.20 1.73
C ALA A 56 9.83 -8.62 0.25
N LEU A 57 10.08 -7.66 -0.65
CA LEU A 57 10.25 -7.93 -2.08
C LEU A 57 11.46 -8.84 -2.35
N LYS A 58 12.59 -8.60 -1.66
CA LYS A 58 13.79 -9.44 -1.77
C LYS A 58 13.52 -10.87 -1.31
N LEU A 59 12.87 -11.05 -0.15
CA LEU A 59 12.50 -12.37 0.35
C LEU A 59 11.58 -13.09 -0.64
N HIS A 60 10.55 -12.42 -1.15
CA HIS A 60 9.67 -13.03 -2.15
C HIS A 60 10.45 -13.46 -3.41
N ALA A 61 11.36 -12.62 -3.92
CA ALA A 61 12.18 -12.98 -5.08
C ALA A 61 13.13 -14.16 -4.82
N GLU A 62 13.69 -14.26 -3.62
CA GLU A 62 14.50 -15.41 -3.18
C GLU A 62 13.66 -16.69 -3.15
N PHE A 63 12.50 -16.66 -2.48
CA PHE A 63 11.58 -17.81 -2.42
C PHE A 63 11.06 -18.23 -3.81
N SER A 64 10.69 -17.28 -4.67
CA SER A 64 10.19 -17.60 -6.01
C SER A 64 11.26 -18.21 -6.93
N ARG A 65 12.56 -18.05 -6.62
CA ARG A 65 13.65 -18.72 -7.35
C ARG A 65 13.88 -20.15 -6.88
N GLU A 66 13.72 -20.40 -5.59
CA GLU A 66 14.04 -21.69 -4.97
C GLU A 66 12.83 -22.63 -4.93
N PHE A 67 11.61 -22.09 -4.95
CA PHE A 67 10.38 -22.86 -4.80
C PHE A 67 9.45 -22.68 -6.01
N PRO A 68 8.94 -23.78 -6.61
CA PRO A 68 8.11 -23.74 -7.82
C PRO A 68 6.69 -23.17 -7.60
N ARG A 69 6.34 -22.81 -6.37
CA ARG A 69 5.12 -22.08 -6.02
C ARG A 69 5.48 -21.03 -4.98
N PRO A 70 4.80 -19.88 -4.94
CA PRO A 70 5.05 -18.89 -3.90
C PRO A 70 4.67 -19.48 -2.54
N VAL A 71 5.67 -19.98 -1.82
CA VAL A 71 5.56 -20.44 -0.44
C VAL A 71 5.34 -19.25 0.50
N PHE A 72 5.84 -18.07 0.09
CA PHE A 72 5.79 -16.84 0.85
C PHE A 72 5.25 -15.68 0.03
N GLY A 73 4.18 -15.05 0.53
CA GLY A 73 3.57 -13.89 -0.09
C GLY A 73 2.79 -14.22 -1.36
N ASN A 74 1.46 -14.13 -1.30
CA ASN A 74 0.66 -14.26 -2.52
C ASN A 74 0.92 -13.07 -3.47
N ALA A 75 0.67 -13.25 -4.77
CA ALA A 75 0.94 -12.22 -5.77
C ALA A 75 0.21 -10.88 -5.52
N ASN A 76 -0.92 -10.87 -4.80
CA ASN A 76 -1.59 -9.62 -4.44
C ASN A 76 -0.74 -8.79 -3.47
N TRP A 77 -0.08 -9.45 -2.52
CA TRP A 77 0.84 -8.81 -1.58
C TRP A 77 2.05 -8.19 -2.31
N VAL A 78 2.61 -8.90 -3.29
CA VAL A 78 3.71 -8.40 -4.13
C VAL A 78 3.30 -7.16 -4.92
N ILE A 79 2.07 -7.14 -5.47
CA ILE A 79 1.52 -5.96 -6.16
C ILE A 79 1.46 -4.76 -5.21
N LEU A 80 0.95 -4.94 -3.99
CA LEU A 80 0.88 -3.88 -2.99
C LEU A 80 2.28 -3.39 -2.58
N LEU A 81 3.23 -4.29 -2.39
CA LEU A 81 4.63 -3.96 -2.10
C LEU A 81 5.29 -3.18 -3.23
N ALA A 82 5.07 -3.57 -4.49
CA ALA A 82 5.60 -2.88 -5.66
C ALA A 82 5.05 -1.44 -5.74
N CYS A 83 3.75 -1.27 -5.52
CA CYS A 83 3.12 0.05 -5.50
C CYS A 83 3.61 0.90 -4.31
N LEU A 84 3.83 0.28 -3.14
CA LEU A 84 4.38 0.96 -1.96
C LEU A 84 5.83 1.41 -2.19
N ASP A 85 6.69 0.56 -2.74
CA ASP A 85 8.07 0.94 -3.07
C ASP A 85 8.06 2.09 -4.06
N ALA A 86 7.28 1.99 -5.15
CA ALA A 86 7.17 3.09 -6.12
C ALA A 86 6.76 4.41 -5.44
N LEU A 87 5.70 4.38 -4.63
CA LEU A 87 5.21 5.54 -3.88
C LEU A 87 6.28 6.17 -2.98
N LEU A 88 6.97 5.35 -2.17
CA LEU A 88 8.01 5.81 -1.26
C LEU A 88 9.21 6.41 -2.02
N ASN A 89 9.48 5.95 -3.25
CA ASN A 89 10.55 6.52 -4.09
C ASN A 89 10.05 7.66 -5.00
N GLY A 90 8.81 8.14 -4.86
CA GLY A 90 8.26 9.19 -5.74
C GLY A 90 8.13 8.76 -7.20
N ARG A 91 7.99 7.45 -7.44
CA ARG A 91 7.84 6.85 -8.78
C ARG A 91 6.42 6.32 -8.96
N MET A 92 6.05 6.13 -10.22
CA MET A 92 4.82 5.42 -10.59
C MET A 92 5.13 3.96 -10.92
N GLN A 93 4.26 3.04 -10.50
CA GLN A 93 4.39 1.63 -10.81
C GLN A 93 3.62 1.28 -12.09
N CYS A 94 4.28 0.73 -13.10
CA CYS A 94 3.62 0.30 -14.33
C CYS A 94 3.08 -1.14 -14.22
N VAL A 95 1.95 -1.43 -14.88
CA VAL A 95 1.44 -2.81 -15.04
C VAL A 95 2.49 -3.74 -15.66
N LYS A 96 3.27 -3.23 -16.63
CA LYS A 96 4.37 -3.99 -17.26
C LYS A 96 5.43 -4.44 -16.24
N GLN A 97 5.80 -3.56 -15.31
CA GLN A 97 6.79 -3.88 -14.27
C GLN A 97 6.23 -4.90 -13.28
N ILE A 98 4.96 -4.75 -12.87
CA ILE A 98 4.29 -5.74 -12.02
C ILE A 98 4.28 -7.12 -12.67
N ARG A 99 3.97 -7.20 -13.97
CA ARG A 99 4.00 -8.47 -14.72
C ARG A 99 5.39 -9.09 -14.79
N ALA A 100 6.45 -8.28 -14.81
CA ALA A 100 7.82 -8.79 -14.80
C ALA A 100 8.26 -9.30 -13.41
N MET A 101 7.61 -8.84 -12.34
CA MET A 101 7.88 -9.28 -10.96
C MET A 101 7.14 -10.57 -10.59
N LEU A 102 6.09 -10.91 -11.31
CA LEU A 102 5.24 -12.06 -11.04
C LEU A 102 5.46 -13.12 -12.11
N ASP A 103 5.71 -14.36 -11.69
CA ASP A 103 5.78 -15.52 -12.59
C ASP A 103 4.37 -16.04 -12.93
N GLU A 104 3.51 -15.14 -13.41
CA GLU A 104 2.13 -15.43 -13.76
C GLU A 104 1.78 -14.91 -15.16
N SER A 105 0.76 -15.52 -15.77
CA SER A 105 0.23 -15.03 -17.04
C SER A 105 -0.26 -13.58 -16.91
N SER A 106 -0.15 -12.83 -18.01
CA SER A 106 -0.64 -11.45 -18.11
C SER A 106 -2.09 -11.30 -17.62
N THR A 107 -2.95 -12.25 -17.98
CA THR A 107 -4.36 -12.27 -17.62
C THR A 107 -4.56 -12.48 -16.12
N ALA A 108 -3.77 -13.35 -15.49
CA ALA A 108 -3.82 -13.57 -14.04
C ALA A 108 -3.40 -12.31 -13.26
N VAL A 109 -2.31 -11.66 -13.67
CA VAL A 109 -1.86 -10.39 -13.07
C VAL A 109 -2.94 -9.31 -13.19
N LEU A 110 -3.56 -9.15 -14.36
CA LEU A 110 -4.64 -8.19 -14.56
C LEU A 110 -5.87 -8.47 -13.68
N ARG A 111 -6.26 -9.75 -13.53
CA ARG A 111 -7.36 -10.14 -12.63
C ARG A 111 -7.05 -9.81 -11.17
N ARG A 112 -5.79 -9.95 -10.74
CA ARG A 112 -5.37 -9.58 -9.38
C ARG A 112 -5.41 -8.08 -9.16
N ILE A 113 -4.94 -7.30 -10.13
CA ILE A 113 -5.04 -5.85 -10.11
C ILE A 113 -6.51 -5.43 -10.03
N GLU A 114 -7.39 -6.01 -10.85
CA GLU A 114 -8.83 -5.74 -10.80
C GLU A 114 -9.44 -6.12 -9.43
N ALA A 115 -9.05 -7.26 -8.85
CA ALA A 115 -9.53 -7.67 -7.53
C ALA A 115 -9.08 -6.72 -6.41
N LEU A 116 -7.85 -6.22 -6.46
CA LEU A 116 -7.34 -5.23 -5.51
C LEU A 116 -7.99 -3.85 -5.69
N GLU A 117 -8.27 -3.46 -6.94
CA GLU A 117 -8.99 -2.23 -7.26
C GLU A 117 -10.43 -2.28 -6.76
N LYS A 118 -11.15 -3.41 -6.97
CA LYS A 118 -12.49 -3.64 -6.41
C LYS A 118 -12.52 -3.59 -4.88
N ARG A 119 -11.41 -3.93 -4.22
CA ARG A 119 -11.25 -3.82 -2.76
C ARG A 119 -10.83 -2.42 -2.30
N GLY A 120 -10.66 -1.47 -3.22
CA GLY A 120 -10.24 -0.10 -2.91
C GLY A 120 -8.81 0.01 -2.40
N MET A 121 -7.95 -0.98 -2.67
CA MET A 121 -6.55 -1.00 -2.20
C MET A 121 -5.59 -0.33 -3.18
N ILE A 122 -5.92 -0.39 -4.47
CA ILE A 122 -5.16 0.26 -5.55
C ILE A 122 -6.10 0.99 -6.51
N GLY A 123 -5.56 1.95 -7.25
CA GLY A 123 -6.21 2.58 -8.40
C GLY A 123 -5.37 2.43 -9.66
N ARG A 124 -6.02 2.55 -10.83
CA ARG A 124 -5.35 2.56 -12.13
C ARG A 124 -5.52 3.91 -12.82
N ARG A 125 -4.45 4.36 -13.48
CA ARG A 125 -4.46 5.55 -14.33
C ARG A 125 -3.71 5.27 -15.63
N ARG A 126 -4.27 5.67 -16.77
CA ARG A 126 -3.51 5.68 -18.02
C ARG A 126 -2.51 6.81 -17.99
N ASP A 127 -1.30 6.54 -18.45
CA ASP A 127 -0.27 7.54 -18.58
C ASP A 127 -0.71 8.58 -19.65
N PRO A 128 -0.75 9.88 -19.31
CA PRO A 128 -1.17 10.94 -20.23
C PRO A 128 -0.18 11.13 -21.39
N ASP A 129 1.10 10.80 -21.19
CA ASP A 129 2.16 10.99 -22.19
C ASP A 129 2.31 9.76 -23.09
N ASP A 130 1.96 8.57 -22.57
CA ASP A 130 1.91 7.32 -23.32
C ASP A 130 0.64 6.54 -22.99
N GLY A 131 -0.43 6.75 -23.76
CA GLY A 131 -1.72 6.07 -23.54
C GLY A 131 -1.68 4.53 -23.59
N ARG A 132 -0.54 3.94 -23.95
CA ARG A 132 -0.30 2.48 -23.88
C ARG A 132 0.22 2.02 -22.52
N ARG A 133 0.70 2.94 -21.67
CA ARG A 133 1.13 2.66 -20.30
C ARG A 133 -0.02 2.87 -19.33
N THR A 134 -0.17 1.91 -18.43
CA THR A 134 -1.10 1.99 -17.31
C THR A 134 -0.29 1.94 -16.03
N HIS A 135 -0.47 2.97 -15.22
CA HIS A 135 0.08 3.08 -13.88
C HIS A 135 -0.91 2.51 -12.87
N VAL A 136 -0.34 1.87 -11.85
CA VAL A 136 -1.04 1.32 -10.69
C VAL A 136 -0.52 2.05 -9.47
N LEU A 137 -1.41 2.55 -8.63
CA LEU A 137 -1.08 3.34 -7.45
C LEU A 137 -1.80 2.77 -6.23
N LEU A 138 -1.20 2.89 -5.05
CA LEU A 138 -1.92 2.63 -3.81
C LEU A 138 -2.98 3.71 -3.58
N THR A 139 -4.14 3.30 -3.10
CA THR A 139 -5.08 4.23 -2.49
C THR A 139 -4.59 4.60 -1.09
N VAL A 140 -5.22 5.60 -0.46
CA VAL A 140 -4.97 5.94 0.94
C VAL A 140 -5.20 4.74 1.86
N SER A 141 -6.28 3.98 1.62
CA SER A 141 -6.60 2.76 2.37
C SER A 141 -5.52 1.68 2.20
N GLY A 142 -5.06 1.46 0.97
CA GLY A 142 -3.99 0.51 0.67
C GLY A 142 -2.68 0.90 1.35
N TYR A 143 -2.32 2.19 1.33
CA TYR A 143 -1.15 2.71 2.02
C TYR A 143 -1.24 2.49 3.54
N GLN A 144 -2.34 2.89 4.17
CA GLN A 144 -2.54 2.76 5.62
C GLN A 144 -2.43 1.30 6.07
N THR A 145 -3.09 0.40 5.34
CA THR A 145 -3.03 -1.04 5.59
C THR A 145 -1.59 -1.53 5.55
N MET A 146 -0.83 -1.18 4.51
CA MET A 146 0.56 -1.61 4.40
C MET A 146 1.46 -0.97 5.46
N ALA A 147 1.33 0.33 5.72
CA ALA A 147 2.12 1.04 6.71
C ALA A 147 1.89 0.50 8.13
N GLN A 148 0.69 0.03 8.45
CA GLN A 148 0.37 -0.57 9.74
C GLN A 148 0.89 -2.01 9.88
N HIS A 149 0.73 -2.82 8.84
CA HIS A 149 1.01 -4.26 8.92
C HIS A 149 2.47 -4.60 8.65
N LEU A 150 3.14 -3.90 7.73
CA LEU A 150 4.49 -4.26 7.32
C LEU A 150 5.50 -4.17 8.48
N PRO A 151 5.55 -3.10 9.30
CA PRO A 151 6.44 -3.04 10.44
C PRO A 151 6.19 -4.17 11.43
N ARG A 152 4.94 -4.59 11.65
CA ARG A 152 4.60 -5.69 12.58
C ARG A 152 5.10 -7.06 12.12
N LEU A 153 5.26 -7.26 10.81
CA LEU A 153 5.78 -8.51 10.24
C LEU A 153 7.30 -8.62 10.31
N PHE A 154 7.99 -7.49 10.42
CA PHE A 154 9.46 -7.43 10.42
C PHE A 154 10.08 -6.94 11.73
N SER A 155 9.29 -6.35 12.62
CA SER A 155 9.69 -6.09 13.99
C SER A 155 9.54 -7.38 14.78
N GLU A 156 10.53 -7.72 15.60
CA GLU A 156 10.37 -8.81 16.54
C GLU A 156 9.11 -8.57 17.40
N PRO A 157 8.36 -9.63 17.75
CA PRO A 157 7.25 -9.45 18.68
C PRO A 157 7.85 -8.82 19.94
N THR A 158 7.41 -7.60 20.25
CA THR A 158 7.69 -7.01 21.57
C THR A 158 7.24 -8.05 22.57
N ALA A 159 8.21 -8.58 23.32
CA ALA A 159 7.98 -9.63 24.29
C ALA A 159 6.72 -9.29 25.08
N ASP A 160 5.77 -10.23 25.08
CA ASP A 160 4.62 -10.20 25.95
C ASP A 160 5.15 -9.90 27.37
N PRO A 161 4.71 -8.81 28.04
CA PRO A 161 5.07 -8.60 29.43
C PRO A 161 4.39 -9.71 30.25
N ASP A 162 5.13 -10.80 30.43
CA ASP A 162 4.98 -11.86 31.42
C ASP A 162 3.72 -11.73 32.31
N PRO A 163 2.61 -12.45 32.01
CA PRO A 163 1.44 -12.48 32.87
C PRO A 163 1.63 -13.43 34.06
N ALA A 164 2.77 -13.37 34.75
CA ALA A 164 3.01 -14.18 35.96
C ALA A 164 3.85 -13.43 37.00
N ARG A 165 3.27 -12.38 37.58
CA ARG A 165 3.52 -12.03 38.99
C ARG A 165 2.21 -12.06 39.75
N HIS A 166 1.93 -13.21 40.36
CA HIS A 166 1.06 -13.35 41.53
C HIS A 166 1.65 -14.40 42.47
#